data_AF-A0A972UDX3-F1
#
_entry.id   AF-A0A972UDX3-F1
#
_cell.length_a   1.000
_cell.length_b   1.000
_cell.length_c   1.000
_cell.angle_alpha   90.00
_cell.angle_beta   90.00
_cell.angle_gamma   90.00
#
_symmetry.space_group_name_H-M   'P 1'
#
loop_
_entity.id
_entity.type
_entity.pdbx_description
1 polymer ?
#
loop_
_entity_poly.entity_id
_entity_poly.type
_entity_poly.pdbx_seq_one_letter_code
_entity_poly.pdbx_strand_id
1 'polypeptide(L)'
;MKSSRKKPPAHNAAGKAHDMPLRKTNYLIIGAGALMIAGSFWGMSIEGEVDGFFALNVAPFLIIGAYLAIGFGVLYRPREQRAVNRS
;
A
#
# COMPACT_ATOMS: atom_id res chain seq x y z
N MET A 1 18.76 -45.26 -26.63
CA MET A 1 17.88 -44.84 -25.53
C MET A 1 18.11 -43.36 -25.26
N LYS A 2 17.22 -42.47 -25.69
CA LYS A 2 17.21 -41.04 -25.35
C LYS A 2 16.01 -40.78 -24.46
N SER A 3 16.20 -40.10 -23.34
CA SER A 3 15.36 -38.98 -22.88
C SER A 3 15.64 -38.69 -21.41
N SER A 4 16.52 -37.70 -21.21
CA SER A 4 16.40 -36.62 -20.24
C SER A 4 15.35 -36.80 -19.14
N ARG A 5 15.80 -37.19 -17.94
CA ARG A 5 15.03 -37.01 -16.71
C ARG A 5 15.07 -35.52 -16.38
N LYS A 6 14.16 -34.73 -16.94
CA LYS A 6 13.89 -33.36 -16.47
C LYS A 6 13.47 -33.46 -15.00
N LYS A 7 14.42 -33.21 -14.09
CA LYS A 7 14.14 -33.02 -12.68
C LYS A 7 13.38 -31.68 -12.58
N PRO A 8 12.13 -31.65 -12.09
CA PRO A 8 11.41 -30.40 -11.91
C PRO A 8 12.21 -29.48 -10.98
N PRO A 9 12.23 -28.16 -11.24
CA PRO A 9 13.01 -27.23 -10.43
C PRO A 9 12.53 -27.31 -8.98
N ALA A 10 13.44 -27.75 -8.12
CA ALA A 10 13.32 -27.57 -6.69
C ALA A 10 13.31 -26.06 -6.40
N HIS A 11 12.54 -25.68 -5.37
CA HIS A 11 12.55 -24.36 -4.77
C HIS A 11 11.67 -23.29 -5.45
N ASN A 12 10.45 -23.65 -5.84
CA ASN A 12 9.33 -22.78 -5.48
C ASN A 12 8.95 -23.07 -4.03
N ALA A 13 9.86 -22.77 -3.10
CA ALA A 13 9.46 -22.44 -1.73
C ALA A 13 8.79 -21.07 -1.80
N ALA A 14 7.65 -21.01 -2.51
CA ALA A 14 6.66 -19.99 -2.32
C ALA A 14 6.18 -20.24 -0.89
N GLY A 15 6.92 -19.63 0.05
CA GLY A 15 6.60 -19.61 1.45
C GLY A 15 5.12 -19.36 1.54
N LYS A 16 4.42 -20.29 2.21
CA LYS A 16 2.98 -20.31 2.44
C LYS A 16 2.47 -18.88 2.36
N ALA A 17 1.87 -18.53 1.23
CA ALA A 17 1.30 -17.21 1.06
C ALA A 17 0.20 -17.15 2.12
N HIS A 18 0.53 -16.57 3.28
CA HIS A 18 -0.46 -16.17 4.24
C HIS A 18 -1.45 -15.36 3.43
N ASP A 19 -2.69 -15.83 3.39
CA ASP A 19 -3.76 -15.19 2.64
C ASP A 19 -3.95 -13.81 3.29
N MET A 20 -3.22 -12.83 2.74
CA MET A 20 -3.17 -11.51 3.33
C MET A 20 -4.56 -10.91 3.11
N PRO A 21 -5.22 -10.40 4.17
CA PRO A 21 -6.60 -9.97 4.10
C PRO A 21 -6.82 -8.83 3.09
N LEU A 22 -5.74 -8.15 2.67
CA LEU A 22 -5.74 -7.11 1.66
C LEU A 22 -4.76 -7.44 0.53
N ARG A 23 -5.05 -6.95 -0.68
CA ARG A 23 -4.14 -7.09 -1.84
C ARG A 23 -2.98 -6.10 -1.75
N LYS A 24 -1.90 -6.37 -2.49
CA LYS A 24 -0.71 -5.51 -2.58
C LYS A 24 -1.07 -4.04 -2.86
N THR A 25 -2.03 -3.77 -3.74
CA THR A 25 -2.48 -2.41 -4.07
C THR A 25 -3.04 -1.67 -2.86
N ASN A 26 -3.84 -2.33 -2.03
CA ASN A 26 -4.40 -1.73 -0.81
C ASN A 26 -3.29 -1.36 0.18
N TYR A 27 -2.32 -2.25 0.38
CA TYR A 27 -1.17 -1.97 1.24
C TYR A 27 -0.32 -0.81 0.72
N LEU A 28 -0.19 -0.64 -0.59
CA LEU A 28 0.49 0.52 -1.17
C LEU A 28 -0.26 1.82 -0.89
N ILE A 29 -1.59 1.83 -1.02
CA ILE A 29 -2.42 3.02 -0.73
C ILE A 29 -2.33 3.37 0.76
N ILE A 30 -2.45 2.39 1.65
CA ILE A 30 -2.32 2.59 3.09
C ILE A 30 -0.92 3.09 3.45
N GLY A 31 0.13 2.50 2.87
CA GLY A 31 1.51 2.93 3.07
C GLY A 31 1.77 4.36 2.60
N ALA A 32 1.19 4.76 1.46
CA ALA A 32 1.26 6.14 0.98
C ALA A 32 0.56 7.12 1.95
N GLY A 33 -0.61 6.76 2.48
CA GLY A 33 -1.28 7.55 3.51
C GLY A 33 -0.46 7.67 4.80
N ALA A 34 0.20 6.59 5.23
CA ALA A 34 1.09 6.63 6.40
C ALA A 34 2.32 7.53 6.17
N LEU A 35 2.93 7.49 4.98
CA LEU A 35 4.02 8.39 4.62
C LEU A 35 3.57 9.85 4.56
N MET A 36 2.36 10.09 4.09
CA MET A 36 1.76 11.43 4.06
C MET A 36 1.59 11.99 5.48
N ILE A 37 1.15 11.18 6.45
CA ILE A 37 1.10 11.55 7.88
C ILE A 37 2.50 11.87 8.39
N ALA A 38 3.46 10.98 8.17
CA ALA A 38 4.84 11.17 8.62
C ALA A 38 5.45 12.46 8.03
N GLY A 39 5.23 12.73 6.74
CA GLY A 39 5.67 13.95 6.08
C GLY A 39 5.01 15.22 6.63
N SER A 40 3.75 15.13 7.09
CA SER A 40 3.05 16.26 7.72
C SER A 40 3.73 16.67 9.03
N PHE A 41 4.00 15.68 9.89
CA PHE A 41 4.70 15.91 11.15
C PHE A 41 6.15 16.32 10.94
N TRP A 42 6.81 15.76 9.91
CA TRP A 42 8.15 16.19 9.53
C TRP A 42 8.18 17.65 9.07
N GLY A 43 7.21 18.08 8.27
CA GLY A 43 7.06 19.47 7.85
C GLY A 43 6.87 20.42 9.03
N MET A 44 6.00 20.06 9.99
CA MET A 44 5.87 20.78 11.26
C MET A 44 7.21 20.83 12.02
N SER A 45 7.99 19.76 12.03
CA SER A 45 9.30 19.72 12.70
C SER A 45 10.33 20.66 12.07
N ILE A 46 10.18 21.05 10.80
CA ILE A 46 11.09 21.99 10.14
C ILE A 46 10.78 23.43 10.55
N GLU A 47 9.50 23.79 10.69
CA GLU A 47 9.10 25.12 11.16
C GLU A 47 9.42 25.33 12.64
N GLY A 48 9.43 24.27 13.45
CA GLY A 48 9.82 24.33 14.86
C GLY A 48 8.85 25.10 15.77
N GLU A 49 7.83 25.73 15.20
CA GLU A 49 6.77 26.44 15.90
C GLU A 49 5.44 25.69 15.84
N VAL A 50 4.77 25.61 16.98
CA VAL A 50 3.47 24.93 17.12
C VAL A 50 2.35 25.71 16.42
N ASP A 51 2.53 27.03 16.29
CA ASP A 51 1.65 27.95 15.54
C ASP A 51 2.22 28.35 14.16
N GLY A 52 3.18 27.56 13.65
CA GLY A 52 3.78 27.78 12.34
C GLY A 52 2.76 27.76 11.20
N PHE A 53 3.08 28.41 10.08
CA PHE A 53 2.20 28.48 8.91
C PHE A 53 1.81 27.09 8.40
N PHE A 54 2.75 26.15 8.42
CA PHE A 54 2.54 24.75 8.05
C PHE A 54 1.62 24.04 9.04
N ALA A 55 1.78 24.30 10.34
CA ALA A 55 0.95 23.73 11.38
C ALA A 55 -0.53 24.14 11.26
N LEU A 56 -0.78 25.44 11.04
CA LEU A 56 -2.13 25.99 10.97
C LEU A 56 -2.82 25.78 9.62
N ASN A 57 -2.08 25.85 8.51
CA ASN A 57 -2.69 25.91 7.18
C ASN A 57 -2.50 24.63 6.36
N VAL A 58 -1.47 23.83 6.64
CA VAL A 58 -1.07 22.72 5.76
C VAL A 58 -1.37 21.36 6.42
N ALA A 59 -1.01 21.21 7.69
CA ALA A 59 -1.22 19.98 8.45
C ALA A 59 -2.69 19.51 8.55
N PRO A 60 -3.71 20.38 8.75
CA PRO A 60 -5.10 19.93 8.86
C PRO A 60 -5.58 19.21 7.59
N PHE A 61 -5.31 19.79 6.42
CA PHE A 61 -5.70 19.19 5.14
C PHE A 61 -4.93 17.91 4.84
N LEU A 62 -3.65 17.89 5.18
CA LEU A 62 -2.80 16.72 5.00
C LEU A 62 -3.25 15.53 5.85
N ILE A 63 -3.61 15.77 7.12
CA ILE A 63 -4.14 14.72 7.99
C ILE A 63 -5.50 14.23 7.49
N ILE A 64 -6.41 15.13 7.09
CA ILE A 64 -7.71 14.73 6.50
C ILE A 64 -7.49 13.89 5.24
N GLY A 65 -6.63 14.34 4.33
CA GLY A 65 -6.29 13.62 3.11
C GLY A 65 -5.72 12.23 3.39
N ALA A 66 -4.86 12.10 4.40
CA ALA A 66 -4.30 10.82 4.79
C ALA A 66 -5.37 9.87 5.35
N TYR A 67 -6.30 10.35 6.19
CA TYR A 67 -7.41 9.53 6.68
C TYR A 67 -8.31 9.05 5.55
N LEU A 68 -8.62 9.91 4.58
CA LEU A 68 -9.39 9.54 3.40
C LEU A 68 -8.66 8.50 2.55
N ALA A 69 -7.35 8.68 2.33
CA ALA A 69 -6.52 7.75 1.57
C ALA A 69 -6.44 6.38 2.26
N ILE A 70 -6.21 6.34 3.57
CA ILE A 70 -6.17 5.09 4.35
C ILE A 70 -7.54 4.42 4.34
N GLY A 71 -8.61 5.16 4.61
CA GLY A 71 -9.99 4.65 4.56
C GLY A 71 -10.34 4.08 3.18
N PHE A 72 -9.97 4.78 2.10
CA PHE A 72 -10.12 4.29 0.75
C PHE A 72 -9.28 3.02 0.51
N GLY A 73 -8.02 2.99 0.93
CA GLY A 73 -7.15 1.82 0.79
C GLY A 73 -7.68 0.58 1.54
N VAL A 74 -8.34 0.78 2.69
CA VAL A 74 -9.00 -0.29 3.44
C VAL A 74 -10.29 -0.74 2.75
N LEU A 75 -11.14 0.20 2.31
CA LEU A 75 -12.44 -0.10 1.73
C LEU A 75 -12.38 -0.56 0.27
N TYR A 76 -11.33 -0.19 -0.46
CA TYR A 76 -11.16 -0.52 -1.87
C TYR A 76 -10.99 -2.03 -2.05
N ARG A 77 -12.09 -2.73 -2.28
CA ARG A 77 -12.07 -4.14 -2.63
C ARG A 77 -12.07 -4.24 -4.14
N PRO A 78 -10.94 -4.50 -4.80
CA PRO A 78 -10.95 -4.67 -6.24
C PRO A 78 -11.83 -5.88 -6.55
N ARG A 79 -12.97 -5.62 -7.20
CA ARG A 79 -13.76 -6.69 -7.81
C ARG A 79 -12.83 -7.43 -8.75
N GLU A 80 -12.69 -8.72 -8.52
CA GLU A 80 -11.96 -9.62 -9.39
C GLU A 80 -12.50 -9.38 -10.79
N GLN A 81 -11.72 -8.69 -11.64
CA GLN A 81 -11.97 -8.70 -13.07
C GLN A 81 -11.68 -10.14 -13.46
N ARG A 82 -12.71 -10.98 -13.34
CA ARG A 82 -12.77 -12.28 -13.98
C ARG A 82 -12.52 -11.97 -15.43
N ALA A 83 -11.30 -12.23 -15.86
CA ALA A 83 -10.88 -12.06 -17.22
C ALA A 83 -11.94 -12.73 -18.10
N VAL A 84 -12.72 -11.89 -18.77
CA VAL A 84 -13.51 -12.22 -19.94
C VAL A 84 -12.47 -12.65 -20.99
N ASN A 85 -12.03 -13.90 -20.89
CA ASN A 85 -11.24 -14.56 -21.91
C ASN A 85 -11.49 -16.08 -21.86
N ARG A 86 -12.76 -16.44 -21.96
CA ARG A 86 -13.21 -17.72 -22.51
C ARG A 86 -14.13 -17.41 -23.68
N SER A 87 -13.58 -17.38 -24.88
CA SER A 87 -14.29 -17.65 -26.13
C SER A 87 -13.30 -18.23 -27.12
#